data_AF-A0A8J7P7P8-F1
#
_entry.id   AF-A0A8J7P7P8-F1
#
_cell.length_a   1.000
_cell.length_b   1.000
_cell.length_c   1.000
_cell.angle_alpha   90.00
_cell.angle_beta   90.00
_cell.angle_gamma   90.00
#
_symmetry.space_group_name_H-M   'P 1'
#
loop_
_entity.id
_entity.type
_entity.pdbx_description
1 polymer ?
#
loop_
_entity_poly.entity_id
_entity_poly.type
_entity_poly.pdbx_seq_one_letter_code
_entity_poly.pdbx_strand_id
1 'polypeptide(L)'
;MFSKSQVNANVVTAQGLSRHILDNFKKTSRSIKSISVKPEYLDYLASKAEQYSRLSEQAQKPEPAAKESMRLVQAIYDLLEPYAEEMTRANGRGPLAISIQAPTTTVETAEFDHMRRPIKTREFFRSRFSTSLLSLVIRGEDQSKERRGERVDFFLLPTSKVMGLSQNEALFAPLMSFIKEGFENSWTVENKALSEDRFERFTLLALEHLIDRTSEELTL
;
A
#
# COMPACT_ATOMS: atom_id res chain seq x y z
N MET A 1 7.13 3.28 47.07
CA MET A 1 7.23 4.45 46.16
C MET A 1 7.91 3.97 44.88
N PHE A 2 7.14 3.80 43.81
CA PHE A 2 7.63 3.23 42.56
C PHE A 2 8.36 4.29 41.73
N SER A 3 9.61 4.00 41.38
CA SER A 3 10.43 4.77 40.46
C SER A 3 9.91 4.56 39.02
N LYS A 4 9.53 5.64 38.36
CA LYS A 4 9.11 5.64 36.94
C LYS A 4 10.35 5.59 36.06
N SER A 5 10.62 4.44 35.44
CA SER A 5 11.51 4.33 34.29
C SER A 5 10.88 5.03 33.09
N GLN A 6 11.41 6.20 32.70
CA GLN A 6 11.07 6.84 31.44
C GLN A 6 11.74 6.09 30.29
N VAL A 7 10.92 5.43 29.47
CA VAL A 7 11.31 4.90 28.16
C VAL A 7 11.41 6.09 27.22
N ASN A 8 12.64 6.50 26.88
CA ASN A 8 12.89 7.49 25.84
C ASN A 8 12.59 6.87 24.48
N ALA A 9 11.38 7.11 23.95
CA ALA A 9 11.07 6.94 22.54
C ALA A 9 11.79 8.05 21.75
N ASN A 10 13.04 7.79 21.35
CA ASN A 10 13.73 8.65 20.40
C ASN A 10 13.03 8.51 19.04
N VAL A 11 12.38 9.58 18.61
CA VAL A 11 11.96 9.81 17.23
C VAL A 11 13.21 9.66 16.35
N VAL A 12 13.30 8.57 15.61
CA VAL A 12 14.40 8.33 14.67
C VAL A 12 14.14 9.21 13.45
N THR A 13 14.64 10.44 13.51
CA THR A 13 14.75 11.28 12.31
C THR A 13 15.68 10.59 11.31
N ALA A 14 15.51 10.84 10.01
CA ALA A 14 16.38 10.27 8.96
C ALA A 14 17.88 10.56 9.20
N GLN A 15 18.17 11.70 9.86
CA GLN A 15 19.51 12.05 10.34
C GLN A 15 20.04 11.11 11.43
N GLY A 16 19.16 10.69 12.35
CA GLY A 16 19.45 9.67 13.36
C GLY A 16 19.70 8.29 12.75
N LEU A 17 18.91 7.89 11.74
CA LEU A 17 19.07 6.62 11.04
C LEU A 17 20.40 6.55 10.26
N SER A 18 20.73 7.62 9.53
CA SER A 18 21.98 7.71 8.76
C SER A 18 23.22 7.63 9.67
N ARG A 19 23.24 8.38 10.78
CA ARG A 19 24.31 8.27 11.79
C ARG A 19 24.37 6.89 12.43
N HIS A 20 23.23 6.28 12.73
CA HIS A 20 23.17 4.95 13.31
C HIS A 20 23.67 3.86 12.35
N ILE A 21 23.37 3.96 11.06
CA ILE A 21 23.89 3.05 10.02
C ILE A 21 25.41 3.21 9.88
N LEU A 22 25.91 4.45 9.87
CA LEU A 22 27.35 4.72 9.82
C LEU A 22 28.09 4.20 11.06
N ASP A 23 27.51 4.37 12.25
CA ASP A 23 28.10 3.88 13.50
C ASP A 23 28.07 2.35 13.59
N ASN A 24 27.01 1.70 13.13
CA ASN A 24 26.96 0.25 13.02
C ASN A 24 27.97 -0.27 11.99
N PHE A 25 28.09 0.37 10.83
CA PHE A 25 29.06 -0.02 9.81
C PHE A 25 30.50 0.10 10.32
N LYS A 26 30.84 1.20 11.01
CA LYS A 26 32.15 1.39 11.66
C LYS A 26 32.44 0.37 12.77
N LYS A 27 31.42 -0.10 13.50
CA LYS A 27 31.55 -1.17 14.50
C LYS A 27 31.77 -2.53 13.83
N THR A 28 31.04 -2.84 12.77
CA THR A 28 31.15 -4.09 12.02
C THR A 28 32.46 -4.18 11.23
N SER A 29 32.93 -3.07 10.64
CA SER A 29 34.18 -3.01 9.87
C SER A 29 35.43 -3.17 10.73
N ARG A 30 35.36 -2.90 12.04
CA ARG A 30 36.44 -3.24 13.00
C ARG A 30 36.58 -4.74 13.26
N SER A 31 35.51 -5.52 13.04
CA SER A 31 35.50 -6.98 13.24
C SER A 31 35.97 -7.77 12.01
N ILE A 32 35.97 -7.16 10.83
CA ILE A 32 36.32 -7.84 9.57
C ILE A 32 37.60 -7.19 9.04
N LYS A 33 38.75 -7.80 9.33
CA LYS A 33 40.02 -7.48 8.67
C LYS A 33 39.84 -7.71 7.17
N SER A 34 39.68 -6.63 6.37
CA SER A 34 39.97 -6.53 4.91
C SER A 34 38.95 -5.78 4.03
N ILE A 35 38.14 -4.86 4.55
CA ILE A 35 37.41 -3.93 3.66
C ILE A 35 37.80 -2.49 4.00
N SER A 36 38.83 -2.00 3.31
CA SER A 36 39.23 -0.59 3.30
C SER A 36 38.16 0.21 2.56
N VAL A 37 37.11 0.61 3.28
CA VAL A 37 36.12 1.54 2.74
C VAL A 37 36.72 2.94 2.78
N LYS A 38 36.84 3.57 1.61
CA LYS A 38 37.34 4.94 1.49
C LYS A 38 36.40 5.89 2.26
N PRO A 39 36.88 6.57 3.33
CA PRO A 39 36.05 7.43 4.16
C PRO A 39 35.34 8.52 3.34
N GLU A 40 36.08 9.09 2.38
CA GLU A 40 35.60 10.13 1.45
C GLU A 40 34.37 9.69 0.64
N TYR A 41 34.30 8.40 0.26
CA TYR A 41 33.18 7.88 -0.51
C TYR A 41 31.94 7.63 0.37
N LEU A 42 32.12 7.27 1.65
CA LEU A 42 31.02 7.19 2.60
C LEU A 42 30.43 8.57 2.91
N ASP A 43 31.29 9.58 3.07
CA ASP A 43 30.83 10.97 3.29
C ASP A 43 30.11 11.51 2.04
N TYR A 44 30.58 11.16 0.85
CA TYR A 44 29.87 11.43 -0.41
C TYR A 44 28.49 10.75 -0.46
N LEU A 45 28.40 9.46 -0.09
CA LEU A 45 27.11 8.75 -0.09
C LEU A 45 26.15 9.28 0.98
N ALA A 46 26.66 9.64 2.16
CA ALA A 46 25.88 10.21 3.25
C ALA A 46 25.33 11.59 2.87
N SER A 47 26.16 12.45 2.25
CA SER A 47 25.71 13.76 1.74
C SER A 47 24.70 13.64 0.60
N LYS A 48 24.86 12.65 -0.29
CA LYS A 48 23.85 12.35 -1.33
C LYS A 48 22.53 11.85 -0.74
N ALA A 49 22.59 10.95 0.24
CA ALA A 49 21.40 10.46 0.94
C ALA A 49 20.67 11.60 1.66
N GLU A 50 21.41 12.53 2.27
CA GLU A 50 20.83 13.71 2.92
C GLU A 50 20.20 14.68 1.91
N GLN A 51 20.81 14.87 0.73
CA GLN A 51 20.21 15.64 -0.36
C GLN A 51 18.90 15.00 -0.86
N TYR A 52 18.86 13.68 -1.00
CA TYR A 52 17.62 12.98 -1.37
C TYR A 52 16.54 13.06 -0.28
N SER A 53 16.92 12.96 1.00
CA SER A 53 15.98 13.18 2.11
C SER A 53 15.44 14.60 2.14
N ARG A 54 16.28 15.62 1.90
CA ARG A 54 15.81 17.02 1.84
C ARG A 54 14.91 17.28 0.63
N LEU A 55 15.17 16.64 -0.51
CA LEU A 55 14.27 16.67 -1.67
C LEU A 55 12.93 15.96 -1.37
N SER A 56 12.97 14.88 -0.59
CA SER A 56 11.77 14.18 -0.10
C SER A 56 10.99 15.03 0.92
N GLU A 57 11.66 15.71 1.85
CA GLU A 57 11.05 16.58 2.86
C GLU A 57 10.50 17.89 2.24
N GLN A 58 11.16 18.45 1.22
CA GLN A 58 10.61 19.57 0.45
C GLN A 58 9.45 19.15 -0.48
N ALA A 59 9.34 17.86 -0.81
CA ALA A 59 8.18 17.29 -1.50
C ALA A 59 7.03 16.91 -0.54
N GLN A 60 7.29 16.77 0.76
CA GLN A 60 6.27 16.63 1.80
C GLN A 60 5.62 17.99 2.08
N LYS A 61 4.69 18.37 1.18
CA LYS A 61 3.61 19.29 1.52
C LYS A 61 2.90 18.82 2.80
N PRO A 62 2.33 19.73 3.60
CA PRO A 62 1.50 19.37 4.73
C PRO A 62 0.49 18.30 4.29
N GLU A 63 0.39 17.24 5.09
CA GLU A 63 -0.48 16.10 4.89
C GLU A 63 -1.84 16.59 4.38
N PRO A 64 -2.18 16.37 3.09
CA PRO A 64 -3.52 16.70 2.62
C PRO A 64 -4.46 15.84 3.45
N ALA A 65 -5.57 16.43 3.94
CA ALA A 65 -6.61 15.71 4.66
C ALA A 65 -6.75 14.29 4.09
N ALA A 66 -6.49 13.26 4.92
CA ALA A 66 -6.41 11.89 4.43
C ALA A 66 -7.61 11.60 3.51
N LYS A 67 -7.31 11.33 2.23
CA LYS A 67 -8.28 11.19 1.16
C LYS A 67 -9.32 10.13 1.55
N GLU A 68 -10.59 10.36 1.25
CA GLU A 68 -11.63 9.45 1.75
C GLU A 68 -11.51 8.04 1.17
N SER A 69 -11.03 7.91 -0.07
CA SER A 69 -10.69 6.64 -0.69
C SER A 69 -9.63 5.89 0.11
N MET A 70 -8.63 6.60 0.66
CA MET A 70 -7.61 6.01 1.52
C MET A 70 -8.24 5.49 2.81
N ARG A 71 -9.11 6.29 3.44
CA ARG A 71 -9.83 5.88 4.66
C ARG A 71 -10.72 4.67 4.41
N LEU A 72 -11.40 4.63 3.26
CA LEU A 72 -12.27 3.52 2.91
C LEU A 72 -11.45 2.26 2.60
N VAL A 73 -10.33 2.35 1.88
CA VAL A 73 -9.41 1.22 1.67
C VAL A 73 -8.86 0.69 2.99
N GLN A 74 -8.54 1.59 3.94
CA GLN A 74 -8.12 1.19 5.29
C GLN A 74 -9.25 0.48 6.04
N ALA A 75 -10.48 1.00 6.00
CA ALA A 75 -11.63 0.36 6.64
C ALA A 75 -11.92 -1.03 6.04
N ILE A 76 -11.80 -1.19 4.72
CA ILE A 76 -11.92 -2.49 4.04
C ILE A 76 -10.83 -3.44 4.54
N TYR A 77 -9.59 -2.95 4.66
CA TYR A 77 -8.49 -3.75 5.17
C TYR A 77 -8.74 -4.20 6.62
N ASP A 78 -9.07 -3.26 7.50
CA ASP A 78 -9.31 -3.54 8.93
C ASP A 78 -10.47 -4.53 9.13
N LEU A 79 -11.47 -4.49 8.25
CA LEU A 79 -12.55 -5.45 8.23
C LEU A 79 -12.06 -6.84 7.77
N LEU A 80 -11.29 -6.93 6.67
CA LEU A 80 -10.92 -8.21 6.06
C LEU A 80 -9.74 -8.93 6.71
N GLU A 81 -8.78 -8.19 7.27
CA GLU A 81 -7.57 -8.73 7.90
C GLU A 81 -7.86 -9.87 8.88
N PRO A 82 -8.73 -9.71 9.91
CA PRO A 82 -8.97 -10.79 10.87
C PRO A 82 -9.58 -12.04 10.22
N TYR A 83 -10.47 -11.89 9.24
CA TYR A 83 -11.04 -13.05 8.52
C TYR A 83 -9.97 -13.77 7.71
N ALA A 84 -9.12 -13.02 7.00
CA ALA A 84 -8.06 -13.60 6.20
C ALA A 84 -7.00 -14.33 7.05
N GLU A 85 -6.67 -13.79 8.23
CA GLU A 85 -5.79 -14.44 9.19
C GLU A 85 -6.38 -15.73 9.76
N GLU A 86 -7.65 -15.71 10.20
CA GLU A 86 -8.33 -16.90 10.72
C GLU A 86 -8.48 -17.98 9.65
N MET A 87 -8.81 -17.61 8.40
CA MET A 87 -8.86 -18.56 7.28
C MET A 87 -7.51 -19.18 7.01
N THR A 88 -6.43 -18.38 7.01
CA THR A 88 -5.08 -18.89 6.82
C THR A 88 -4.66 -19.81 7.96
N ARG A 89 -5.07 -19.49 9.20
CA ARG A 89 -4.85 -20.35 10.36
C ARG A 89 -5.58 -21.70 10.23
N ALA A 90 -6.84 -21.67 9.80
CA ALA A 90 -7.66 -22.87 9.61
C ALA A 90 -7.16 -23.76 8.47
N ASN A 91 -6.72 -23.16 7.36
CA ASN A 91 -6.22 -23.87 6.17
C ASN A 91 -4.74 -24.28 6.28
N GLY A 92 -4.00 -23.76 7.26
CA GLY A 92 -2.57 -23.98 7.40
C GLY A 92 -1.78 -23.42 6.20
N ARG A 93 -0.72 -24.12 5.77
CA ARG A 93 0.08 -23.76 4.58
C ARG A 93 -0.52 -24.29 3.26
N GLY A 94 -1.85 -24.44 3.21
CA GLY A 94 -2.56 -24.92 2.03
C GLY A 94 -2.60 -23.90 0.90
N PRO A 95 -3.06 -24.30 -0.30
CA PRO A 95 -3.14 -23.41 -1.47
C PRO A 95 -4.15 -22.26 -1.32
N LEU A 96 -5.07 -22.38 -0.35
CA LEU A 96 -6.04 -21.35 0.07
C LEU A 96 -5.53 -20.45 1.21
N ALA A 97 -4.26 -20.58 1.61
CA ALA A 97 -3.64 -19.63 2.53
C ALA A 97 -3.61 -18.23 1.90
N ILE A 98 -3.93 -17.20 2.70
CA ILE A 98 -4.06 -15.83 2.22
C ILE A 98 -2.86 -15.03 2.71
N SER A 99 -2.09 -14.50 1.77
CA SER A 99 -1.09 -13.47 2.00
C SER A 99 -1.76 -12.10 1.96
N ILE A 100 -1.53 -11.30 3.00
CA ILE A 100 -2.15 -9.99 3.19
C ILE A 100 -1.09 -8.91 2.98
N GLN A 101 -1.45 -7.83 2.28
CA GLN A 101 -0.67 -6.60 2.23
C GLN A 101 -1.52 -5.42 2.70
N ALA A 102 -1.01 -4.74 3.74
CA ALA A 102 -1.55 -3.50 4.25
C ALA A 102 -1.69 -2.41 3.17
N PRO A 103 -2.62 -1.45 3.36
CA PRO A 103 -2.77 -0.32 2.46
C PRO A 103 -1.45 0.43 2.25
N THR A 104 -1.06 0.59 0.99
CA THR A 104 0.15 1.33 0.60
C THR A 104 -0.18 2.34 -0.49
N THR A 105 0.45 3.51 -0.41
CA THR A 105 0.33 4.55 -1.45
C THR A 105 1.32 4.25 -2.57
N THR A 106 0.82 4.21 -3.79
CA THR A 106 1.60 4.03 -5.01
C THR A 106 1.42 5.26 -5.90
N VAL A 107 2.53 5.82 -6.37
CA VAL A 107 2.52 7.00 -7.26
C VAL A 107 2.92 6.54 -8.65
N GLU A 108 2.03 6.73 -9.61
CA GLU A 108 2.25 6.34 -11.00
C GLU A 108 2.31 7.56 -11.92
N THR A 109 3.13 7.49 -12.96
CA THR A 109 3.17 8.53 -13.99
C THR A 109 2.12 8.22 -15.04
N ALA A 110 1.12 9.10 -15.15
CA ALA A 110 0.00 8.97 -16.09
C ALA A 110 0.35 9.53 -17.48
N GLU A 111 1.12 10.62 -17.54
CA GLU A 111 1.44 11.29 -18.81
C GLU A 111 2.91 11.67 -18.87
N PHE A 112 3.50 11.51 -20.06
CA PHE A 112 4.88 11.90 -20.36
C PHE A 112 4.90 12.98 -21.43
N ASP A 113 5.84 13.92 -21.30
CA ASP A 113 6.17 14.88 -22.35
C ASP A 113 6.88 14.18 -23.53
N HIS A 114 6.98 14.87 -24.67
CA HIS A 114 7.81 14.50 -25.81
C HIS A 114 9.27 14.20 -25.41
N MET A 115 9.74 14.82 -24.33
CA MET A 115 11.07 14.59 -23.72
C MET A 115 11.10 13.45 -22.67
N ARG A 116 10.05 12.62 -22.59
CA ARG A 116 9.86 11.54 -21.60
C ARG A 116 9.95 11.99 -20.14
N ARG A 117 9.57 13.23 -19.87
CA ARG A 117 9.48 13.76 -18.51
C ARG A 117 8.06 13.52 -17.98
N PRO A 118 7.89 13.11 -16.71
CA PRO A 118 6.56 12.94 -16.13
C PRO A 118 5.84 14.30 -16.07
N ILE A 119 4.71 14.41 -16.76
CA ILE A 119 3.85 15.61 -16.74
C ILE A 119 2.79 15.50 -15.65
N LYS A 120 2.17 14.32 -15.56
CA LYS A 120 1.05 14.07 -14.66
C LYS A 120 1.29 12.79 -13.89
N THR A 121 1.24 12.86 -12.57
CA THR A 121 1.27 11.71 -11.69
C THR A 121 -0.11 11.49 -11.06
N ARG A 122 -0.46 10.22 -10.86
CA ARG A 122 -1.65 9.78 -10.14
C ARG A 122 -1.22 8.97 -8.92
N GLU A 123 -1.99 9.10 -7.85
CA GLU A 123 -1.76 8.40 -6.61
C GLU A 123 -2.87 7.37 -6.43
N PHE A 124 -2.48 6.13 -6.14
CA PHE A 124 -3.39 5.03 -5.86
C PHE A 124 -3.10 4.46 -4.48
N PHE A 125 -4.16 4.18 -3.72
CA PHE A 125 -4.09 3.51 -2.43
C PHE A 125 -4.46 2.04 -2.61
N ARG A 126 -3.59 1.12 -2.22
CA ARG A 126 -3.76 -0.30 -2.52
C ARG A 126 -3.60 -1.19 -1.32
N SER A 127 -4.57 -2.06 -1.08
CA SER A 127 -4.43 -3.25 -0.24
C SER A 127 -4.61 -4.51 -1.07
N ARG A 128 -4.02 -5.61 -0.63
CA ARG A 128 -4.07 -6.89 -1.37
C ARG A 128 -4.30 -8.07 -0.44
N PHE A 129 -5.13 -8.99 -0.90
CA PHE A 129 -5.37 -10.30 -0.29
C PHE A 129 -5.14 -11.34 -1.37
N SER A 130 -4.13 -12.19 -1.21
CA SER A 130 -3.68 -13.08 -2.29
C SER A 130 -3.60 -14.51 -1.84
N THR A 131 -4.19 -15.41 -2.61
CA THR A 131 -3.95 -16.86 -2.52
C THR A 131 -2.74 -17.23 -3.39
N SER A 132 -2.48 -18.53 -3.52
CA SER A 132 -1.44 -19.04 -4.41
C SER A 132 -1.67 -18.72 -5.90
N LEU A 133 -2.94 -18.57 -6.33
CA LEU A 133 -3.31 -18.40 -7.73
C LEU A 133 -3.86 -17.01 -8.05
N LEU A 134 -4.68 -16.45 -7.15
CA LEU A 134 -5.44 -15.24 -7.38
C LEU A 134 -5.14 -14.19 -6.30
N SER A 135 -5.39 -12.93 -6.66
CA SER A 135 -5.21 -11.78 -5.79
C SER A 135 -6.40 -10.86 -5.91
N LEU A 136 -7.04 -10.59 -4.78
CA LEU A 136 -8.00 -9.52 -4.61
C LEU A 136 -7.21 -8.23 -4.35
N VAL A 137 -7.25 -7.32 -5.32
CA VAL A 137 -6.64 -5.99 -5.25
C VAL A 137 -7.72 -4.96 -5.01
N ILE A 138 -7.61 -4.23 -3.90
CA ILE A 138 -8.52 -3.13 -3.55
C ILE A 138 -7.77 -1.83 -3.81
N ARG A 139 -8.29 -1.00 -4.71
CA ARG A 139 -7.62 0.21 -5.18
C ARG A 139 -8.49 1.43 -4.99
N GLY A 140 -8.08 2.33 -4.12
CA GLY A 140 -8.60 3.69 -4.03
C GLY A 140 -7.91 4.61 -5.03
N GLU A 141 -8.71 5.33 -5.82
CA GLU A 141 -8.26 6.40 -6.70
C GLU A 141 -8.99 7.71 -6.34
N ASP A 142 -8.18 8.76 -6.19
CA ASP A 142 -8.68 10.12 -6.03
C ASP A 142 -8.78 10.79 -7.42
N GLN A 143 -9.99 10.82 -7.96
CA GLN A 143 -10.32 11.51 -9.22
C GLN A 143 -10.96 12.89 -8.97
N SER A 144 -10.81 13.47 -7.77
CA SER A 144 -11.37 14.79 -7.43
C SER A 144 -10.91 15.87 -8.40
N LYS A 145 -9.66 15.81 -8.85
CA LYS A 145 -9.06 16.72 -9.84
C LYS A 145 -9.72 16.64 -11.23
N GLU A 146 -10.41 15.55 -11.54
CA GLU A 146 -11.03 15.30 -12.84
C GLU A 146 -12.56 15.48 -12.80
N ARG A 147 -13.10 16.04 -11.71
CA ARG A 147 -14.55 16.20 -11.45
C ARG A 147 -15.33 14.88 -11.47
N ARG A 148 -14.65 13.74 -11.25
CA ARG A 148 -15.24 12.40 -11.27
C ARG A 148 -15.44 11.79 -9.88
N GLY A 149 -15.13 12.54 -8.82
CA GLY A 149 -15.29 12.09 -7.44
C GLY A 149 -14.18 11.15 -6.98
N GLU A 150 -14.42 10.39 -5.92
CA GLU A 150 -13.49 9.37 -5.41
C GLU A 150 -14.04 7.97 -5.69
N ARG A 151 -13.15 7.00 -5.92
CA ARG A 151 -13.54 5.63 -6.27
C ARG A 151 -12.65 4.61 -5.58
N VAL A 152 -13.24 3.52 -5.12
CA VAL A 152 -12.53 2.32 -4.64
C VAL A 152 -12.96 1.14 -5.47
N ASP A 153 -12.03 0.55 -6.20
CA ASP A 153 -12.26 -0.59 -7.10
C ASP A 153 -11.74 -1.88 -6.49
N PHE A 154 -12.47 -2.98 -6.74
CA PHE A 154 -12.07 -4.33 -6.36
C PHE A 154 -11.73 -5.10 -7.64
N PHE A 155 -10.52 -5.62 -7.75
CA PHE A 155 -10.07 -6.43 -8.88
C PHE A 155 -9.71 -7.83 -8.42
N LEU A 156 -10.08 -8.84 -9.20
CA LEU A 156 -9.59 -10.20 -9.03
C LEU A 156 -8.66 -10.53 -10.19
N LEU A 157 -7.39 -10.76 -9.87
CA LEU A 157 -6.32 -10.92 -10.84
C LEU A 157 -5.51 -12.17 -10.54
N PRO A 158 -4.98 -12.89 -11.55
CA PRO A 158 -3.96 -13.91 -11.31
C PRO A 158 -2.76 -13.29 -10.60
N THR A 159 -2.24 -13.95 -9.55
CA THR A 159 -1.11 -13.47 -8.73
C THR A 159 0.12 -13.12 -9.59
N SER A 160 0.29 -13.81 -10.74
CA SER A 160 1.34 -13.53 -11.74
C SER A 160 1.22 -12.16 -12.43
N LYS A 161 0.02 -11.58 -12.47
CA LYS A 161 -0.29 -10.29 -13.14
C LYS A 161 -0.38 -9.10 -12.18
N VAL A 162 -0.24 -9.35 -10.88
CA VAL A 162 -0.38 -8.33 -9.82
C VAL A 162 0.85 -7.42 -9.73
N MET A 163 1.94 -7.75 -10.41
CA MET A 163 3.15 -6.92 -10.43
C MET A 163 2.89 -5.56 -11.10
N GLY A 164 2.58 -4.56 -10.27
CA GLY A 164 3.30 -3.30 -10.24
C GLY A 164 2.69 -2.09 -10.94
N LEU A 165 1.59 -2.17 -11.68
CA LEU A 165 1.03 -1.00 -12.40
C LEU A 165 -0.49 -1.06 -12.57
N SER A 166 -1.16 0.11 -12.45
CA SER A 166 -2.60 0.27 -12.73
C SER A 166 -2.97 -0.12 -14.16
N GLN A 167 -1.99 -0.13 -15.07
CA GLN A 167 -2.20 -0.51 -16.46
C GLN A 167 -2.65 -1.96 -16.59
N ASN A 168 -2.13 -2.88 -15.78
CA ASN A 168 -2.58 -4.27 -15.78
C ASN A 168 -3.99 -4.37 -15.22
N GLU A 169 -4.29 -3.68 -14.12
CA GLU A 169 -5.64 -3.61 -13.54
C GLU A 169 -6.66 -3.03 -14.54
N ALA A 170 -6.27 -2.03 -15.34
CA ALA A 170 -7.14 -1.43 -16.36
C ALA A 170 -7.52 -2.40 -17.50
N LEU A 171 -6.81 -3.53 -17.65
CA LEU A 171 -7.20 -4.60 -18.58
C LEU A 171 -8.30 -5.50 -18.02
N PHE A 172 -8.61 -5.39 -16.72
CA PHE A 172 -9.63 -6.18 -16.07
C PHE A 172 -10.78 -5.28 -15.63
N ALA A 173 -12.01 -5.75 -15.85
CA ALA A 173 -13.16 -5.10 -15.27
C ALA A 173 -13.13 -5.28 -13.74
N PRO A 174 -13.37 -4.22 -12.96
CA PRO A 174 -13.51 -4.37 -11.52
C PRO A 174 -14.71 -5.28 -11.20
N LEU A 175 -14.56 -6.14 -10.19
CA LEU A 175 -15.64 -6.95 -9.63
C LEU A 175 -16.79 -6.07 -9.15
N MET A 176 -16.42 -5.00 -8.45
CA MET A 176 -17.32 -3.98 -7.95
C MET A 176 -16.55 -2.69 -7.67
N SER A 177 -17.29 -1.60 -7.50
CA SER A 177 -16.74 -0.29 -7.19
C SER A 177 -17.59 0.41 -6.15
N PHE A 178 -16.92 0.95 -5.13
CA PHE A 178 -17.51 1.97 -4.27
C PHE A 178 -17.20 3.32 -4.88
N ILE A 179 -18.24 4.13 -5.10
CA ILE A 179 -18.14 5.39 -5.83
C ILE A 179 -18.71 6.49 -4.95
N LYS A 180 -17.95 7.57 -4.79
CA LYS A 180 -18.41 8.82 -4.19
C LYS A 180 -18.55 9.86 -5.29
N GLU A 181 -19.77 10.11 -5.73
CA GLU A 181 -20.05 11.06 -6.81
C GLU A 181 -20.10 12.51 -6.28
N GLY A 182 -19.22 13.38 -6.79
CA GLY A 182 -19.34 14.84 -6.63
C GLY A 182 -19.44 15.35 -5.18
N PHE A 183 -20.34 16.32 -4.96
CA PHE A 183 -20.59 17.00 -3.66
C PHE A 183 -21.38 16.13 -2.67
N GLU A 184 -21.82 14.94 -3.07
CA GLU A 184 -22.50 14.05 -2.14
C GLU A 184 -21.49 13.46 -1.17
N ASN A 185 -21.80 13.57 0.13
CA ASN A 185 -20.88 13.16 1.18
C ASN A 185 -20.95 11.65 1.50
N SER A 186 -21.56 10.86 0.61
CA SER A 186 -21.85 9.44 0.83
C SER A 186 -21.30 8.57 -0.29
N TRP A 187 -20.72 7.43 0.10
CA TRP A 187 -20.33 6.37 -0.82
C TRP A 187 -21.55 5.61 -1.33
N THR A 188 -21.45 5.10 -2.55
CA THR A 188 -22.47 4.26 -3.17
C THR A 188 -21.85 2.98 -3.73
N VAL A 189 -22.67 1.92 -3.78
CA VAL A 189 -22.38 0.66 -4.45
C VAL A 189 -23.63 0.24 -5.20
N GLU A 190 -23.50 -0.11 -6.48
CA GLU A 190 -24.63 -0.42 -7.36
C GLU A 190 -25.73 0.67 -7.35
N ASN A 191 -25.34 1.94 -7.47
CA ASN A 191 -26.23 3.12 -7.49
C ASN A 191 -27.10 3.29 -6.24
N LYS A 192 -26.67 2.74 -5.10
CA LYS A 192 -27.36 2.87 -3.82
C LYS A 192 -26.36 3.21 -2.73
N ALA A 193 -26.82 3.90 -1.68
CA ALA A 193 -25.96 4.28 -0.57
C ALA A 193 -25.25 3.06 0.06
N LEU A 194 -23.97 3.23 0.35
CA LEU A 194 -23.12 2.28 1.06
C LEU A 194 -23.38 2.43 2.57
N SER A 195 -24.46 1.81 3.06
CA SER A 195 -24.70 1.66 4.49
C SER A 195 -23.66 0.73 5.13
N GLU A 196 -23.55 0.73 6.46
CA GLU A 196 -22.64 -0.14 7.20
C GLU A 196 -22.87 -1.63 6.88
N ASP A 197 -24.13 -2.09 6.88
CA ASP A 197 -24.51 -3.46 6.49
C ASP A 197 -24.05 -3.82 5.07
N ARG A 198 -24.20 -2.88 4.12
CA ARG A 198 -23.77 -3.10 2.74
C ARG A 198 -22.26 -3.09 2.62
N PHE A 199 -21.60 -2.17 3.31
CA PHE A 199 -20.15 -2.10 3.38
C PHE A 199 -19.58 -3.44 3.84
N GLU A 200 -20.06 -3.96 4.96
CA GLU A 200 -19.61 -5.25 5.50
C GLU A 200 -19.90 -6.39 4.50
N ARG A 201 -21.15 -6.50 4.05
CA ARG A 201 -21.59 -7.57 3.15
C ARG A 201 -20.81 -7.61 1.83
N PHE A 202 -20.68 -6.48 1.13
CA PHE A 202 -19.98 -6.44 -0.15
C PHE A 202 -18.48 -6.72 0.04
N THR A 203 -17.90 -6.19 1.11
CA THR A 203 -16.48 -6.41 1.41
C THR A 203 -16.19 -7.89 1.70
N LEU A 204 -16.99 -8.53 2.55
CA LEU A 204 -16.87 -9.97 2.83
C LEU A 204 -17.15 -10.82 1.59
N LEU A 205 -18.15 -10.45 0.77
CA LEU A 205 -18.44 -11.13 -0.49
C LEU A 205 -17.25 -11.10 -1.45
N ALA A 206 -16.47 -10.02 -1.48
CA ALA A 206 -15.27 -9.96 -2.31
C ALA A 206 -14.18 -10.94 -1.83
N LEU A 207 -14.04 -11.12 -0.51
CA LEU A 207 -13.13 -12.12 0.06
C LEU A 207 -13.63 -13.54 -0.18
N GLU A 208 -14.93 -13.82 0.01
CA GLU A 208 -15.55 -15.10 -0.33
C GLU A 208 -15.30 -15.45 -1.81
N HIS A 209 -15.52 -14.48 -2.70
CA HIS A 209 -15.30 -14.69 -4.13
C HIS A 209 -13.85 -15.02 -4.48
N LEU A 210 -12.86 -14.42 -3.80
CA LEU A 210 -11.44 -14.78 -3.98
C LEU A 210 -11.21 -16.27 -3.67
N ILE A 211 -11.84 -16.78 -2.61
CA ILE A 211 -11.65 -18.15 -2.13
C ILE A 211 -12.36 -19.14 -3.02
N ASP A 212 -13.61 -18.89 -3.38
CA ASP A 212 -14.38 -19.74 -4.28
C ASP A 212 -13.68 -19.89 -5.62
N ARG A 213 -13.25 -18.77 -6.21
CA ARG A 213 -12.52 -18.79 -7.49
C ARG A 213 -11.19 -19.49 -7.40
N THR A 214 -10.45 -19.32 -6.30
CA THR A 214 -9.20 -20.06 -6.11
C THR A 214 -9.48 -21.56 -5.99
N SER A 215 -10.52 -21.95 -5.26
CA SER A 215 -10.93 -23.35 -5.11
C SER A 215 -11.32 -23.98 -6.44
N GLU A 216 -12.13 -23.28 -7.25
CA GLU A 216 -12.50 -23.70 -8.61
C GLU A 216 -11.26 -23.93 -9.47
N GLU A 217 -10.29 -22.99 -9.49
CA GLU A 217 -9.05 -23.13 -10.27
C GLU A 217 -8.15 -24.28 -9.79
N LEU A 218 -8.20 -24.65 -8.51
CA LEU A 218 -7.44 -25.79 -7.99
C LEU A 218 -8.03 -27.15 -8.39
N THR A 219 -9.31 -27.20 -8.74
CA THR A 219 -10.02 -28.42 -9.14
C THR A 219 -10.00 -28.70 -10.65
N LEU A 220 -9.55 -27.72 -11.45
CA LEU A 220 -9.38 -27.80 -12.90
C LEU A 220 -7.98 -28.31 -13.26
#